data_AF-A0A376BAC8-F1
#
_entry.id   AF-A0A376BAC8-F1
#
_cell.length_a   1.000
_cell.length_b   1.000
_cell.length_c   1.000
_cell.angle_alpha   90.00
_cell.angle_beta   90.00
_cell.angle_gamma   90.00
#
_symmetry.space_group_name_H-M   'P 1'
#
loop_
_entity.id
_entity.type
_entity.pdbx_description
1 polymer ?
#
loop_
_entity_poly.entity_id
_entity_poly.type
_entity_poly.pdbx_seq_one_letter_code
_entity_poly.pdbx_strand_id
1 'polypeptide(L)'
;MSLAHANSNNNTTDSNQINDINDHNDILYKYKQSVQKRLDSGDLLISKLIHENTLLKQQLDNKQQEIDILQDKIVKLDEICQNLNRGNLKCKEDIEIIKDFFEHLCKVRVHEYNEDDQGLWFDISQECGVIANNDTLIMDYKLGFIKSSAKKNEKDEQPSNNTEVIYIPLLKQRSLKELKLLQELLPTYMFDTLSFPLKSLYQFFNKLNKSLNKKKK
;
A
#
# COMPACT_ATOMS: atom_id res chain seq x y z
N MET A 1 -29.86 -61.22 -114.21
CA MET A 1 -29.66 -61.76 -112.85
C MET A 1 -28.99 -60.65 -112.05
N SER A 2 -29.69 -59.91 -111.18
CA SER A 2 -29.85 -60.19 -109.71
C SER A 2 -28.48 -60.37 -109.04
N LEU A 3 -28.03 -59.65 -108.00
CA LEU A 3 -28.65 -58.95 -106.86
C LEU A 3 -27.66 -57.87 -106.35
N ALA A 4 -28.08 -56.65 -106.02
CA ALA A 4 -28.50 -56.15 -104.70
C ALA A 4 -27.39 -55.93 -103.65
N HIS A 5 -27.20 -54.64 -103.31
CA HIS A 5 -27.04 -54.05 -101.97
C HIS A 5 -26.21 -54.78 -100.90
N ALA A 6 -25.14 -54.12 -100.46
CA ALA A 6 -24.85 -53.91 -99.03
C ALA A 6 -23.81 -52.80 -98.86
N ASN A 7 -24.27 -51.54 -98.89
CA ASN A 7 -23.58 -50.46 -98.22
C ASN A 7 -23.96 -50.59 -96.74
N SER A 8 -23.08 -51.16 -95.91
CA SER A 8 -23.32 -51.24 -94.47
C SER A 8 -22.00 -51.16 -93.71
N ASN A 9 -21.86 -50.04 -93.00
CA ASN A 9 -21.23 -49.90 -91.70
C ASN A 9 -19.75 -50.32 -91.56
N ASN A 10 -18.85 -49.36 -91.79
CA ASN A 10 -17.56 -49.28 -91.10
C ASN A 10 -17.36 -47.95 -90.35
N ASN A 11 -18.44 -47.23 -89.99
CA ASN A 11 -18.37 -46.00 -89.18
C ASN A 11 -18.47 -46.26 -87.67
N THR A 12 -18.62 -47.51 -87.22
CA THR A 12 -18.88 -47.81 -85.80
C THR A 12 -17.61 -47.94 -84.96
N THR A 13 -16.46 -48.20 -85.57
CA THR A 13 -15.19 -48.45 -84.85
C THR A 13 -14.41 -47.16 -84.56
N ASP A 14 -14.34 -46.23 -85.52
CA ASP A 14 -13.71 -44.91 -85.32
C ASP A 14 -14.52 -44.01 -84.38
N SER A 15 -15.85 -44.10 -84.45
CA SER A 15 -16.76 -43.36 -83.55
C SER A 15 -16.57 -43.75 -82.09
N ASN A 16 -16.31 -45.03 -81.80
CA ASN A 16 -16.10 -45.51 -80.43
C ASN A 16 -14.73 -45.10 -79.89
N GLN A 17 -13.67 -45.15 -80.71
CA GLN A 17 -12.34 -44.66 -80.29
C GLN A 17 -12.29 -43.13 -80.11
N ILE A 18 -12.99 -42.36 -80.96
CA ILE A 18 -13.10 -40.90 -80.83
C ILE A 18 -13.94 -40.52 -79.60
N ASN A 19 -15.00 -41.28 -79.30
CA ASN A 19 -15.81 -41.07 -78.10
C ASN A 19 -15.03 -41.43 -76.81
N ASP A 20 -14.25 -42.50 -76.81
CA ASP A 20 -13.40 -42.88 -75.67
C ASP A 20 -12.29 -41.85 -75.41
N ILE A 21 -11.68 -41.29 -76.47
CA ILE A 21 -10.66 -40.22 -76.36
C ILE A 21 -11.30 -38.91 -75.86
N ASN A 22 -12.50 -38.57 -76.32
CA ASN A 22 -13.22 -37.38 -75.87
C ASN A 22 -13.69 -37.52 -74.41
N ASP A 23 -14.12 -38.71 -73.99
CA ASP A 23 -14.51 -39.01 -72.61
C ASP A 23 -13.29 -39.01 -71.67
N HIS A 24 -12.14 -39.55 -72.11
CA HIS A 24 -10.88 -39.46 -71.36
C HIS A 24 -10.39 -38.01 -71.19
N ASN A 25 -10.54 -37.17 -72.21
CA ASN A 25 -10.20 -35.75 -72.13
C ASN A 25 -11.13 -34.99 -71.16
N ASP A 26 -12.42 -35.33 -71.09
CA ASP A 26 -13.37 -34.74 -70.14
C ASP A 26 -13.09 -35.19 -68.68
N ILE A 27 -12.73 -36.46 -68.47
CA ILE A 27 -12.31 -36.96 -67.16
C ILE A 27 -11.05 -36.25 -66.66
N LEU A 28 -10.04 -36.07 -67.53
CA LEU A 28 -8.81 -35.36 -67.19
C LEU A 28 -9.07 -33.88 -66.89
N TYR A 29 -9.96 -33.23 -67.64
CA TYR A 29 -10.38 -31.85 -67.39
C TYR A 29 -11.11 -31.69 -66.05
N LYS A 30 -12.04 -32.59 -65.73
CA LYS A 30 -12.74 -32.64 -64.43
C LYS A 30 -11.78 -32.89 -63.27
N TYR A 31 -10.80 -33.79 -63.45
CA TYR A 31 -9.75 -34.03 -62.45
C TYR A 31 -8.90 -32.78 -62.24
N LYS A 32 -8.44 -32.13 -63.32
CA LYS A 32 -7.69 -30.86 -63.25
C LYS A 32 -8.47 -29.78 -62.51
N GLN A 33 -9.77 -29.64 -62.77
CA GLN A 33 -10.63 -28.66 -62.08
C GLN A 33 -10.82 -28.99 -60.59
N SER A 34 -10.96 -30.27 -60.25
CA SER A 34 -11.06 -30.73 -58.85
C SER A 34 -9.75 -30.48 -58.08
N VAL A 35 -8.62 -30.78 -58.70
CA VAL A 35 -7.28 -30.50 -58.14
C VAL A 35 -7.09 -28.99 -57.96
N GLN A 36 -7.45 -28.18 -58.96
CA GLN A 36 -7.36 -26.72 -58.85
C GLN A 36 -8.20 -26.18 -57.68
N LYS A 37 -9.46 -26.61 -57.55
CA LYS A 37 -10.32 -26.21 -56.42
C LYS A 37 -9.73 -26.62 -55.07
N ARG A 38 -9.12 -27.81 -54.98
CA ARG A 38 -8.44 -28.26 -53.76
C ARG A 38 -7.20 -27.43 -53.44
N LEU A 39 -6.41 -27.07 -54.45
CA LEU A 39 -5.25 -26.19 -54.31
C LEU A 39 -5.68 -24.80 -53.85
N ASP A 40 -6.64 -24.18 -54.54
CA ASP A 40 -7.15 -22.86 -54.19
C ASP A 40 -7.72 -22.81 -52.76
N SER A 41 -8.44 -23.85 -52.35
CA SER A 41 -8.95 -23.97 -50.98
C SER A 41 -7.84 -24.20 -49.95
N GLY A 42 -6.79 -24.95 -50.32
CA GLY A 42 -5.62 -25.18 -49.49
C GLY A 42 -4.81 -23.90 -49.29
N ASP A 43 -4.57 -23.16 -50.37
CA ASP A 43 -3.84 -21.89 -50.37
C ASP A 43 -4.58 -20.83 -49.54
N LEU A 44 -5.91 -20.78 -49.63
CA LEU A 44 -6.71 -19.90 -48.79
C LEU A 44 -6.60 -20.26 -47.30
N LEU A 45 -6.62 -21.54 -46.95
CA LEU A 45 -6.47 -22.00 -45.57
C LEU A 45 -5.06 -21.69 -45.03
N ILE A 46 -4.03 -21.98 -45.82
CA ILE A 46 -2.64 -21.68 -45.47
C ILE A 46 -2.47 -20.17 -45.25
N SER A 47 -3.04 -19.34 -46.13
CA SER A 47 -2.99 -17.88 -45.99
C SER A 47 -3.66 -17.40 -44.71
N LYS A 48 -4.82 -17.98 -44.34
CA LYS A 48 -5.51 -17.68 -43.07
C LYS A 48 -4.65 -18.08 -41.86
N LEU A 49 -4.07 -19.27 -41.87
CA LEU A 49 -3.22 -19.76 -40.79
C LEU A 49 -1.93 -18.93 -40.64
N ILE A 50 -1.33 -18.48 -41.75
CA ILE A 50 -0.17 -17.58 -41.73
C ILE A 50 -0.57 -16.23 -41.12
N HIS A 51 -1.72 -15.69 -41.53
CA HIS A 51 -2.22 -14.43 -40.99
C HIS A 51 -2.48 -14.52 -39.49
N GLU A 52 -3.18 -15.56 -39.03
CA GLU A 52 -3.46 -15.80 -37.62
C GLU A 52 -2.18 -15.98 -36.79
N ASN A 53 -1.21 -16.76 -37.29
CA ASN A 53 0.10 -16.90 -36.63
C ASN A 53 0.85 -15.57 -36.55
N THR A 54 0.75 -14.73 -37.58
CA THR A 54 1.40 -13.41 -37.58
C THR A 54 0.76 -12.51 -36.53
N LEU A 55 -0.57 -12.52 -36.44
CA LEU A 55 -1.31 -11.75 -35.44
C LEU A 55 -0.99 -12.20 -34.01
N LEU A 56 -0.96 -13.52 -33.77
CA LEU A 56 -0.61 -14.09 -32.47
C LEU A 56 0.83 -13.74 -32.07
N LYS A 57 1.79 -13.76 -33.00
CA LYS A 57 3.16 -13.31 -32.75
C LYS A 57 3.22 -11.85 -32.34
N GLN A 58 2.50 -10.97 -33.06
CA GLN A 58 2.42 -9.55 -32.69
C GLN A 58 1.80 -9.35 -31.30
N GLN A 59 0.76 -10.11 -30.95
CA GLN A 59 0.16 -10.07 -29.62
C GLN A 59 1.14 -10.53 -28.54
N LEU A 60 1.90 -11.60 -28.81
CA LEU A 60 2.93 -12.11 -27.91
C LEU A 60 4.00 -11.04 -27.66
N ASP A 61 4.50 -10.40 -28.71
CA ASP A 61 5.52 -9.35 -28.61
C ASP A 61 5.01 -8.14 -27.80
N ASN A 62 3.77 -7.70 -28.06
CA ASN A 62 3.15 -6.62 -27.29
C ASN A 62 3.00 -6.98 -25.81
N LYS A 63 2.59 -8.21 -25.51
CA LYS A 63 2.45 -8.69 -24.12
C LYS A 63 3.80 -8.81 -23.43
N GLN A 64 4.84 -9.22 -24.14
CA GLN A 64 6.19 -9.28 -23.60
C GLN A 64 6.69 -7.88 -23.23
N GLN A 65 6.51 -6.89 -24.10
CA GLN A 65 6.86 -5.49 -23.80
C GLN A 65 6.09 -4.95 -22.59
N GLU A 66 4.80 -5.28 -22.47
CA GLU A 66 3.99 -4.90 -21.32
C GLU A 66 4.53 -5.52 -20.02
N ILE A 67 4.92 -6.79 -20.05
CA ILE A 67 5.55 -7.48 -18.92
C ILE A 67 6.85 -6.79 -18.52
N ASP A 68 7.71 -6.47 -19.47
CA ASP A 68 9.01 -5.83 -19.20
C ASP A 68 8.80 -4.44 -18.53
N ILE A 69 7.86 -3.64 -19.04
CA ILE A 69 7.52 -2.34 -18.45
C ILE A 69 6.96 -2.49 -17.03
N LEU A 70 6.12 -3.50 -16.80
CA LEU A 70 5.54 -3.76 -15.49
C LEU A 70 6.62 -4.24 -14.49
N GLN A 71 7.55 -5.08 -14.94
CA GLN A 71 8.69 -5.53 -14.12
C GLN A 71 9.57 -4.34 -13.72
N ASP A 72 9.90 -3.45 -14.65
CA ASP A 72 10.67 -2.23 -14.36
C ASP A 72 9.96 -1.33 -13.34
N LYS A 73 8.63 -1.22 -13.43
CA LYS A 73 7.84 -0.45 -12.45
C LYS A 73 7.87 -1.10 -11.07
N ILE A 74 7.78 -2.43 -10.98
CA ILE A 74 7.86 -3.15 -9.72
C ILE A 74 9.22 -2.90 -9.06
N VAL A 75 10.32 -2.99 -9.82
CA VAL A 75 11.67 -2.73 -9.29
C VAL A 75 11.78 -1.30 -8.75
N LYS A 76 11.33 -0.31 -9.52
CA LYS A 76 11.35 1.10 -9.08
C LYS A 76 10.51 1.34 -7.83
N LEU A 77 9.32 0.75 -7.77
CA LEU A 77 8.46 0.87 -6.59
C LEU A 77 9.08 0.21 -5.36
N ASP A 78 9.74 -0.94 -5.54
CA ASP A 78 10.44 -1.62 -4.45
C ASP A 78 11.61 -0.77 -3.93
N GLU A 79 12.41 -0.18 -4.82
CA GLU A 79 13.48 0.76 -4.43
C GLU A 79 12.94 1.97 -3.65
N ILE A 80 11.82 2.55 -4.08
CA ILE A 80 11.16 3.66 -3.37
C ILE A 80 10.71 3.21 -1.98
N CYS A 81 10.06 2.05 -1.87
CA CYS A 81 9.61 1.48 -0.60
C CYS A 81 10.79 1.23 0.35
N GLN A 82 11.89 0.67 -0.15
CA GLN A 82 13.11 0.44 0.63
C GLN A 82 13.72 1.76 1.13
N ASN A 83 13.79 2.78 0.28
CA ASN A 83 14.34 4.09 0.65
C ASN A 83 13.47 4.80 1.68
N LEU A 84 12.14 4.77 1.52
CA LEU A 84 11.20 5.31 2.50
C LEU A 84 11.30 4.59 3.85
N ASN A 85 11.41 3.27 3.84
CA ASN A 85 11.58 2.48 5.06
C ASN A 85 12.90 2.81 5.77
N ARG A 86 14.00 2.95 5.03
CA ARG A 86 15.30 3.38 5.59
C ARG A 86 15.21 4.78 6.21
N GLY A 87 14.56 5.72 5.52
CA GLY A 87 14.34 7.07 6.04
C GLY A 87 13.49 7.09 7.31
N ASN A 88 12.43 6.27 7.36
CA ASN A 88 11.56 6.14 8.53
C ASN A 88 12.29 5.52 9.73
N LEU A 89 13.09 4.47 9.51
CA LEU A 89 13.92 3.87 10.56
C LEU A 89 14.90 4.88 11.16
N LYS A 90 15.58 5.66 10.32
CA LYS A 90 16.48 6.72 10.78
C LYS A 90 15.76 7.79 11.59
N CYS A 91 14.60 8.25 11.11
CA CYS A 91 13.80 9.24 11.83
C CYS A 91 13.32 8.72 13.19
N LYS A 92 12.93 7.44 13.28
CA LYS A 92 12.57 6.80 14.55
C LYS A 92 13.75 6.74 15.52
N GLU A 93 14.93 6.39 15.03
CA GLU A 93 16.16 6.38 15.84
C GLU A 93 16.48 7.80 16.36
N ASP A 94 16.44 8.81 15.49
CA ASP A 94 16.67 10.21 15.86
C ASP A 94 15.67 10.68 16.94
N ILE A 95 14.39 10.28 16.82
CA ILE A 95 13.36 10.60 17.82
C ILE A 95 13.65 9.93 19.16
N GLU A 96 14.06 8.66 19.18
CA GLU A 96 14.40 7.98 20.44
C GLU A 96 15.65 8.59 21.09
N ILE A 97 16.66 8.98 20.31
CA ILE A 97 17.83 9.70 20.83
C ILE A 97 17.41 11.03 21.47
N ILE A 98 16.48 11.77 20.85
CA ILE A 98 15.94 13.01 21.41
C ILE A 98 15.14 12.74 22.70
N LYS A 99 14.33 11.67 22.74
CA LYS A 99 13.61 11.26 23.95
C LYS A 99 14.58 10.92 25.08
N ASP A 100 15.61 10.14 24.81
CA ASP A 100 16.65 9.80 25.78
C ASP A 100 17.37 11.06 26.26
N PHE A 101 17.68 12.00 25.36
CA PHE A 101 18.26 13.28 25.74
C PHE A 101 17.37 14.07 26.71
N PHE A 102 16.07 14.18 26.43
CA PHE A 102 15.11 14.84 27.34
C PHE A 102 14.89 14.08 28.64
N GLU A 103 14.93 12.76 28.62
CA GLU A 103 14.85 11.93 29.83
C GLU A 103 16.04 12.23 30.75
N HIS A 104 17.27 12.27 30.22
CA HIS A 104 18.45 12.57 31.01
C HIS A 104 18.50 14.02 31.49
N LEU A 105 18.10 14.98 30.64
CA LEU A 105 18.18 16.42 30.93
C LEU A 105 17.07 16.89 31.87
N CYS A 106 15.83 16.49 31.58
CA CYS A 106 14.62 16.98 32.23
C CYS A 106 14.02 15.99 33.23
N LYS A 107 14.51 14.75 33.27
CA LYS A 107 13.96 13.66 34.09
C LYS A 107 12.50 13.33 33.76
N VAL A 108 12.12 13.52 32.51
CA VAL A 108 10.77 13.26 31.98
C VAL A 108 10.87 12.45 30.71
N ARG A 109 10.06 11.40 30.62
CA ARG A 109 9.89 10.60 29.40
C ARG A 109 8.44 10.68 28.93
N VAL A 110 8.25 10.94 27.64
CA VAL A 110 6.96 10.83 26.96
C VAL A 110 6.96 9.49 26.23
N HIS A 111 6.06 8.59 26.64
CA HIS A 111 6.02 7.20 26.14
C HIS A 111 5.26 7.12 24.83
N GLU A 112 4.01 7.54 24.88
CA GLU A 112 3.05 7.43 23.79
C GLU A 112 2.25 8.71 23.66
N TYR A 113 1.77 8.97 22.45
CA TYR A 113 0.79 10.01 22.19
C TYR A 113 -0.42 9.37 21.51
N ASN A 114 -1.61 9.83 21.86
CA ASN A 114 -2.87 9.38 21.27
C ASN A 114 -3.71 10.62 20.97
N GLU A 115 -4.31 10.68 19.79
CA GLU A 115 -5.22 11.76 19.41
C GLU A 115 -6.64 11.20 19.33
N ASP A 116 -7.56 11.83 20.06
CA ASP A 116 -8.98 11.51 20.06
C ASP A 116 -9.83 12.75 19.72
N ASP A 117 -11.14 12.59 19.68
CA ASP A 117 -12.08 13.69 19.40
C ASP A 117 -12.02 14.82 20.45
N GLN A 118 -11.47 14.56 21.64
CA GLN A 118 -11.38 15.53 22.75
C GLN A 118 -10.05 16.30 22.71
N GLY A 119 -8.98 15.70 22.17
CA GLY A 119 -7.70 16.36 22.00
C GLY A 119 -6.52 15.39 21.84
N LEU A 120 -5.32 15.94 22.04
CA LEU A 120 -4.07 15.21 21.96
C LEU A 120 -3.59 14.83 23.37
N TRP A 121 -3.44 13.54 23.63
CA TRP A 121 -3.05 12.98 24.91
C TRP A 121 -1.64 12.42 24.87
N PHE A 122 -0.88 12.63 25.94
CA PHE A 122 0.47 12.11 26.12
C PHE A 122 0.58 11.35 27.43
N ASP A 123 1.16 10.15 27.37
CA ASP A 123 1.48 9.34 28.54
C ASP A 123 2.91 9.66 28.98
N ILE A 124 3.06 10.15 30.22
CA ILE A 124 4.30 10.75 30.70
C ILE A 124 4.70 10.13 32.03
N SER A 125 5.99 9.83 32.17
CA SER A 125 6.62 9.50 33.45
C SER A 125 7.65 10.56 33.81
N GLN A 126 7.61 11.03 35.04
CA GLN A 126 8.62 11.94 35.58
C GLN A 126 9.35 11.27 36.75
N GLU A 127 10.67 11.16 36.61
CA GLU A 127 11.54 10.58 37.62
C GLU A 127 11.70 11.55 38.80
N CYS A 128 11.65 10.99 40.00
CA CYS A 128 11.96 11.65 41.24
C CYS A 128 13.45 11.42 41.56
N GLY A 129 14.19 12.49 41.88
CA GLY A 129 15.59 12.37 42.32
C GLY A 129 15.77 11.73 43.70
N VAL A 130 14.69 11.27 44.35
CA VAL A 130 14.75 10.50 45.59
C VAL A 130 14.73 9.02 45.26
N ILE A 131 15.84 8.35 45.60
CA ILE A 131 15.97 6.89 45.50
C ILE A 131 15.34 6.27 46.75
N ALA A 132 14.32 5.44 46.57
CA ALA A 132 13.76 4.63 47.64
C ALA A 132 14.18 3.17 47.40
N ASN A 133 15.05 2.63 48.27
CA ASN A 133 15.49 1.23 48.22
C ASN A 133 16.08 0.79 46.87
N ASN A 134 17.03 1.55 46.31
CA ASN A 134 17.65 1.37 45.00
C ASN A 134 16.73 1.54 43.78
N ASP A 135 15.43 1.79 43.96
CA ASP A 135 14.52 2.15 42.88
C ASP A 135 14.23 3.66 42.87
N THR A 136 14.22 4.22 41.66
CA THR A 136 13.84 5.61 41.42
C THR A 136 12.33 5.74 41.58
N LEU A 137 11.87 6.63 42.46
CA LEU A 137 10.44 6.92 42.57
C LEU A 137 9.98 7.64 41.29
N ILE A 138 8.83 7.27 40.72
CA ILE A 138 8.35 7.85 39.46
C ILE A 138 6.90 8.29 39.65
N MET A 139 6.55 9.44 39.07
CA MET A 139 5.19 9.92 38.96
C MET A 139 4.70 9.76 37.52
N ASP A 140 3.70 8.91 37.31
CA ASP A 140 3.05 8.73 36.01
C ASP A 140 1.80 9.59 35.90
N TYR A 141 1.60 10.18 34.73
CA TYR A 141 0.42 11.00 34.45
C TYR A 141 0.16 11.10 32.95
N LYS A 142 -1.06 11.49 32.60
CA LYS A 142 -1.42 11.90 31.24
C LYS A 142 -1.57 13.41 31.16
N LEU A 143 -1.13 13.97 30.04
CA LEU A 143 -1.45 15.36 29.66
C LEU A 143 -2.30 15.36 28.41
N GLY A 144 -3.52 15.90 28.51
CA GLY A 144 -4.41 16.16 27.38
C GLY A 144 -4.33 17.62 26.95
N PHE A 145 -4.19 17.88 25.66
CA PHE A 145 -4.17 19.21 25.07
C PHE A 145 -5.46 19.41 24.30
N ILE A 146 -6.37 20.19 24.87
CA ILE A 146 -7.67 20.51 24.29
C ILE A 146 -7.56 21.86 23.59
N LYS A 147 -7.79 21.86 22.27
CA LYS A 147 -7.91 23.11 21.53
C LYS A 147 -9.29 23.69 21.84
N SER A 148 -9.33 24.74 22.67
CA SER A 148 -10.57 25.49 22.85
C SER A 148 -10.93 26.08 21.49
N SER A 149 -12.05 25.63 20.91
CA SER A 149 -12.62 26.29 19.75
C SER A 149 -13.11 27.66 20.22
N ALA A 150 -12.24 28.66 20.14
CA ALA A 150 -12.66 30.03 20.21
C ALA A 150 -13.79 30.18 19.19
N LYS A 151 -15.01 30.39 19.70
CA LYS A 151 -16.19 30.66 18.87
C LYS A 151 -15.75 31.64 17.80
N LYS A 152 -16.03 31.31 16.53
CA LYS A 152 -15.90 32.22 15.39
C LYS A 152 -16.83 33.41 15.60
N ASN A 153 -16.47 34.30 16.52
CA ASN A 153 -17.07 35.61 16.61
C ASN A 153 -16.27 36.46 15.63
N GLU A 154 -16.83 36.60 14.45
CA GLU A 154 -16.44 37.53 13.41
C GLU A 154 -16.32 38.94 14.02
N LYS A 155 -15.11 39.38 14.41
CA LYS A 155 -14.65 40.78 14.33
C LYS A 155 -13.28 41.13 14.89
N ASP A 156 -12.55 40.23 15.58
CA ASP A 156 -11.19 40.54 16.04
C ASP A 156 -10.17 39.52 15.52
N GLU A 157 -9.31 39.96 14.60
CA GLU A 157 -8.21 39.22 13.99
C GLU A 157 -7.05 38.97 14.97
N GLN A 158 -7.25 38.12 15.98
CA GLN A 158 -6.17 37.36 16.59
C GLN A 158 -6.68 35.96 16.93
N PRO A 159 -6.13 34.88 16.36
CA PRO A 159 -6.46 33.53 16.79
C PRO A 159 -5.89 33.35 18.20
N SER A 160 -6.69 33.64 19.23
CA SER A 160 -6.37 33.22 20.58
C SER A 160 -6.54 31.70 20.64
N ASN A 161 -5.52 30.98 20.18
CA ASN A 161 -5.37 29.53 20.37
C ASN A 161 -5.18 29.27 21.86
N ASN A 162 -6.25 29.40 22.63
CA ASN A 162 -6.27 29.06 24.05
C ASN A 162 -6.36 27.53 24.15
N THR A 163 -5.19 26.90 24.12
CA THR A 163 -5.07 25.48 24.46
C THR A 163 -5.17 25.33 25.98
N GLU A 164 -6.11 24.50 26.40
CA GLU A 164 -6.25 24.05 27.79
C GLU A 164 -5.53 22.71 27.95
N VAL A 165 -4.84 22.54 29.08
CA VAL A 165 -4.10 21.34 29.41
C VAL A 165 -4.79 20.64 30.57
N ILE A 166 -5.18 19.39 30.36
CA ILE A 166 -5.72 18.51 31.39
C ILE A 166 -4.61 17.59 31.90
N TYR A 167 -4.41 17.57 33.20
CA TYR A 167 -3.51 16.66 33.90
C TYR A 167 -4.30 15.55 34.60
N ILE A 168 -3.92 14.29 34.37
CA ILE A 168 -4.54 13.12 35.01
C ILE A 168 -3.46 12.24 35.64
N PRO A 169 -3.38 12.12 36.97
CA PRO A 169 -2.39 11.26 37.63
C PRO A 169 -2.74 9.77 37.46
N LEU A 170 -1.74 8.95 37.16
CA LEU A 170 -1.89 7.50 36.95
C LEU A 170 -1.40 6.71 38.16
N LEU A 171 -2.29 6.53 39.15
CA LEU A 171 -1.93 5.96 40.45
C LEU A 171 -2.26 4.46 40.59
N LYS A 172 -3.05 3.88 39.66
CA LYS A 172 -3.61 2.53 39.81
C LYS A 172 -2.58 1.41 39.90
N GLN A 173 -1.40 1.60 39.32
CA GLN A 173 -0.34 0.59 39.26
C GLN A 173 0.73 0.77 40.36
N ARG A 174 0.56 1.76 41.26
CA ARG A 174 1.56 2.11 42.27
C ARG A 174 1.35 1.35 43.57
N SER A 175 2.46 0.97 44.22
CA SER A 175 2.40 0.32 45.53
C SER A 175 1.94 1.28 46.63
N LEU A 176 1.32 0.76 47.69
CA LEU A 176 0.90 1.58 48.84
C LEU A 176 2.07 2.31 49.52
N LYS A 177 3.29 1.76 49.43
CA LYS A 177 4.50 2.37 49.98
C LYS A 177 4.94 3.57 49.13
N GLU A 178 4.99 3.41 47.81
CA GLU A 178 5.30 4.50 46.87
C GLU A 178 4.29 5.64 46.98
N LEU A 179 3.00 5.30 47.07
CA LEU A 179 1.94 6.31 47.14
C LEU A 179 2.04 7.17 48.40
N LYS A 180 2.37 6.57 49.56
CA LYS A 180 2.64 7.31 50.79
C LYS A 180 3.86 8.24 50.65
N LEU A 181 4.94 7.76 50.03
CA LEU A 181 6.12 8.58 49.78
C LEU A 181 5.83 9.75 48.84
N LEU A 182 5.05 9.53 47.77
CA LEU A 182 4.61 10.59 46.88
C LEU A 182 3.74 11.62 47.61
N GLN A 183 2.83 11.18 48.48
CA GLN A 183 1.97 12.07 49.27
C GLN A 183 2.74 12.95 50.27
N GLU A 184 3.88 12.48 50.77
CA GLU A 184 4.77 13.31 51.62
C GLU A 184 5.50 14.39 50.81
N LEU A 185 5.81 14.13 49.54
CA LEU A 185 6.60 15.03 48.68
C LEU A 185 5.74 16.04 47.91
N LEU A 186 4.63 15.57 47.34
CA LEU A 186 3.76 16.29 46.43
C LEU A 186 2.55 16.91 47.17
N PRO A 187 2.09 18.09 46.74
CA PRO A 187 0.82 18.64 47.21
C PRO A 187 -0.37 17.71 46.89
N THR A 188 -1.39 17.70 47.75
CA THR A 188 -2.57 16.83 47.62
C THR A 188 -3.30 16.99 46.28
N TYR A 189 -3.39 18.20 45.76
CA TYR A 189 -4.06 18.47 44.47
C TYR A 189 -3.35 17.81 43.27
N MET A 190 -2.10 17.36 43.38
CA MET A 190 -1.40 16.64 42.30
C MET A 190 -1.88 15.18 42.17
N PHE A 191 -2.74 14.71 43.06
CA PHE A 191 -3.37 13.38 42.98
C PHE A 191 -4.78 13.43 42.39
N ASP A 192 -5.28 14.62 42.06
CA ASP A 192 -6.55 14.85 41.40
C ASP A 192 -6.35 15.28 39.95
N THR A 193 -7.41 15.20 39.14
CA THR A 193 -7.43 15.75 37.79
C THR A 193 -7.41 17.27 37.84
N LEU A 194 -6.48 17.91 37.13
CA LEU A 194 -6.32 19.36 37.08
C LEU A 194 -6.52 19.87 35.66
N SER A 195 -7.04 21.09 35.53
CA SER A 195 -7.08 21.80 34.26
C SER A 195 -6.43 23.16 34.39
N PHE A 196 -5.57 23.53 33.45
CA PHE A 196 -4.87 24.81 33.44
C PHE A 196 -4.49 25.24 32.02
N PRO A 197 -4.28 26.54 31.75
CA PRO A 197 -3.91 27.01 30.42
C PRO A 197 -2.49 26.56 30.05
N LEU A 198 -2.22 26.36 28.75
CA LEU A 198 -0.92 25.93 28.23
C LEU A 198 0.26 26.80 28.73
N LYS A 199 0.04 28.10 28.91
CA LYS A 199 1.04 29.05 29.45
C LYS A 199 1.57 28.65 30.85
N SER A 200 0.77 27.92 31.61
CA SER A 200 1.11 27.46 32.96
C SER A 200 1.81 26.09 32.98
N LEU A 201 1.94 25.40 31.84
CA LEU A 201 2.53 24.06 31.78
C LEU A 201 3.96 24.03 32.33
N TYR A 202 4.77 25.04 31.99
CA TYR A 202 6.13 25.13 32.53
C TYR A 202 6.15 25.33 34.05
N GLN A 203 5.19 26.10 34.59
CA GLN A 203 5.07 26.31 36.03
C GLN A 203 4.63 25.01 36.74
N PHE A 204 3.70 24.28 36.13
CA PHE A 204 3.28 22.95 36.58
C PHE A 204 4.47 21.99 36.62
N PHE A 205 5.22 21.88 35.52
CA PHE A 205 6.42 21.05 35.44
C PHE A 205 7.44 21.41 36.52
N ASN A 206 7.75 22.69 36.69
CA ASN A 206 8.67 23.15 37.74
C ASN A 206 8.17 22.84 39.14
N LYS A 207 6.87 22.95 39.40
CA LYS A 207 6.28 22.63 40.71
C LYS A 207 6.39 21.14 41.01
N LEU A 208 6.13 20.30 40.01
CA LEU A 208 6.26 18.85 40.12
C LEU A 208 7.73 18.47 40.34
N ASN A 209 8.64 18.98 39.50
CA ASN A 209 10.07 18.72 39.57
C ASN A 209 10.69 19.15 40.91
N LYS A 210 10.35 20.36 41.40
CA LYS A 210 10.81 20.82 42.71
C LYS A 210 10.27 19.97 43.86
N SER A 211 9.02 19.53 43.78
CA SER A 211 8.40 18.71 44.82
C SER A 211 9.00 17.31 44.88
N LEU A 212 9.27 16.70 43.71
CA LEU A 212 9.93 15.40 43.60
C LEU A 212 11.39 15.47 44.09
N ASN A 213 12.12 16.54 43.76
CA ASN A 213 13.53 16.69 44.19
C ASN A 213 13.71 17.30 45.60
N LYS A 214 12.65 17.35 46.42
CA LYS A 214 12.80 17.75 47.83
C LYS A 214 13.63 16.71 48.56
N LYS A 215 14.85 17.09 48.96
CA LYS A 215 15.61 16.31 49.95
C LYS A 215 14.80 16.30 51.25
N LYS A 216 14.46 15.12 51.75
CA LYS A 216 13.93 14.99 53.12
C LYS A 216 14.95 15.65 54.06
N LYS A 217 14.50 16.65 54.82
CA LYS A 217 15.25 17.17 55.97
C LYS A 217 15.12 16.19 57.11
#